data_AF-L8H8M7-F1
#
_entry.id   AF-L8H8M7-F1
#
_cell.length_a   1.000
_cell.length_b   1.000
_cell.length_c   1.000
_cell.angle_alpha   90.00
_cell.angle_beta   90.00
_cell.angle_gamma   90.00
#
_symmetry.space_group_name_H-M   'P 1'
#
loop_
_entity.id
_entity.type
_entity.pdbx_description
1 polymer ?
#
loop_
_entity_poly.entity_id
_entity_poly.type
_entity_poly.pdbx_seq_one_letter_code
_entity_poly.pdbx_strand_id
1 'polypeptide(L)'
;MGEVEAYLTALPQAALDNLYADPWTCQAVFRSLPALAKQWVLRLAFASPSITRSRLLQHWTSPRFQSQGEAALRRLLALRILRERLPADRRDHGGGDEADVMEVMEPLGGGVAYEFNKHFGSNFQKMDGEGEEEEEAMPTREELAAFTTSCWDTIFLFIMGSTVIQPPSDRVVSLLTRGEFMVVHEEDQSIRIADKGFPFLLKDLRTQVWTLLLLYLRSLQEEKANVHDVLSFLFRLSFLTVGEGYQMDDLAFSESGLLQDLQDLGIIYRKHKDSKWLYPTQLAIGLSSTEAAKRDQEGWIIVGTDYRIYAYTSSPVKLLLLSLFTQIEYQLPNMVMGILLRENIRQAVQVGISANQILQFLETNAHPQMKQNTPIIPESIADQLRLWEAEDRRLSLSSGYFYDDFASLAAFKKAEKYARDVGALIYSDATKRFLFVSEPGHQLLRRYVKQHLSSSSSSSTLTSK
;
A
#
# COMPACT_ATOMS: atom_id res chain seq x y z
N MET A 1 -3.27 3.58 -8.15
CA MET A 1 -4.69 3.94 -7.96
C MET A 1 -5.40 3.05 -6.95
N GLY A 2 -5.10 1.75 -6.82
CA GLY A 2 -5.76 0.90 -5.80
C GLY A 2 -5.69 1.46 -4.38
N GLU A 3 -4.55 2.05 -3.98
CA GLU A 3 -4.40 2.67 -2.65
C GLU A 3 -5.23 3.95 -2.47
N VAL A 4 -5.35 4.78 -3.52
CA VAL A 4 -6.16 6.02 -3.51
C VAL A 4 -7.65 5.68 -3.44
N GLU A 5 -8.08 4.69 -4.21
CA GLU A 5 -9.46 4.26 -4.18
C GLU A 5 -9.81 3.65 -2.84
N ALA A 6 -8.93 2.83 -2.27
CA ALA A 6 -9.11 2.33 -0.91
C ALA A 6 -9.27 3.48 0.09
N TYR A 7 -8.45 4.54 -0.02
CA TYR A 7 -8.58 5.72 0.83
C TYR A 7 -9.92 6.44 0.62
N LEU A 8 -10.32 6.71 -0.62
CA LEU A 8 -11.61 7.36 -0.93
C LEU A 8 -12.79 6.53 -0.42
N THR A 9 -12.77 5.20 -0.57
CA THR A 9 -13.84 4.32 -0.07
C THR A 9 -13.94 4.29 1.46
N ALA A 10 -12.84 4.57 2.16
CA ALA A 10 -12.81 4.63 3.62
C ALA A 10 -13.38 5.96 4.17
N LEU A 11 -13.55 6.99 3.33
CA LEU A 11 -14.03 8.30 3.78
C LEU A 11 -15.54 8.30 4.12
N PRO A 12 -15.97 9.12 5.10
CA PRO A 12 -17.38 9.36 5.39
C PRO A 12 -18.15 9.93 4.19
N GLN A 13 -19.48 9.71 4.17
CA GLN A 13 -20.34 10.15 3.06
C GLN A 13 -20.27 11.67 2.85
N ALA A 14 -20.38 12.44 3.93
CA ALA A 14 -20.33 13.89 3.87
C ALA A 14 -18.99 14.42 3.31
N ALA A 15 -17.87 13.76 3.65
CA ALA A 15 -16.56 14.15 3.15
C ALA A 15 -16.41 13.88 1.65
N LEU A 16 -16.92 12.74 1.16
CA LEU A 16 -16.93 12.42 -0.27
C LEU A 16 -17.86 13.34 -1.06
N ASP A 17 -19.02 13.70 -0.51
CA ASP A 17 -19.96 14.59 -1.19
C ASP A 17 -19.39 15.99 -1.35
N ASN A 18 -18.69 16.50 -0.33
CA ASN A 18 -17.94 17.75 -0.43
C ASN A 18 -16.81 17.64 -1.47
N LEU A 19 -16.06 16.53 -1.47
CA LEU A 19 -14.99 16.30 -2.44
C LEU A 19 -15.50 16.22 -3.89
N TYR A 20 -16.68 15.64 -4.10
CA TYR A 20 -17.33 15.63 -5.42
C TYR A 20 -17.99 16.96 -5.80
N ALA A 21 -18.00 17.97 -4.93
CA ALA A 21 -18.35 19.33 -5.34
C ALA A 21 -17.27 19.96 -6.23
N ASP A 22 -16.01 19.54 -6.10
CA ASP A 22 -14.91 19.99 -6.93
C ASP A 22 -14.87 19.28 -8.31
N PRO A 23 -14.85 20.04 -9.44
CA PRO A 23 -14.80 19.47 -10.78
C PRO A 23 -13.56 18.61 -11.07
N TRP A 24 -12.39 19.03 -10.58
CA TRP A 24 -11.13 18.34 -10.84
C TRP A 24 -11.09 16.97 -10.17
N THR A 25 -11.63 16.88 -8.96
CA THR A 25 -11.78 15.61 -8.27
C THR A 25 -12.71 14.67 -9.03
N CYS A 26 -13.85 15.17 -9.55
CA CYS A 26 -14.75 14.36 -10.36
C CYS A 26 -14.05 13.80 -11.61
N GLN A 27 -13.27 14.64 -12.29
CA GLN A 27 -12.51 14.24 -13.47
C GLN A 27 -11.39 13.22 -13.15
N ALA A 28 -10.66 13.40 -12.05
CA ALA A 28 -9.60 12.48 -11.61
C ALA A 28 -10.16 11.10 -11.26
N VAL A 29 -11.26 11.07 -10.50
CA VAL A 29 -11.96 9.83 -10.15
C VAL A 29 -12.54 9.19 -11.41
N PHE A 30 -13.15 9.97 -12.31
CA PHE A 30 -13.61 9.44 -13.59
C PHE A 30 -12.47 8.81 -14.40
N ARG A 31 -11.27 9.43 -14.43
CA ARG A 31 -10.10 8.89 -15.13
C ARG A 31 -9.62 7.56 -14.53
N SER A 32 -9.74 7.35 -13.22
CA SER A 32 -9.33 6.11 -12.55
C SER A 32 -10.23 4.91 -12.88
N LEU A 33 -11.49 5.16 -13.24
CA LEU A 33 -12.49 4.11 -13.46
C LEU A 33 -12.15 3.18 -14.64
N PRO A 34 -12.54 1.90 -14.57
CA PRO A 34 -12.50 0.98 -15.71
C PRO A 34 -13.31 1.51 -16.90
N ALA A 35 -12.94 1.13 -18.13
CA ALA A 35 -13.59 1.60 -19.36
C ALA A 35 -15.12 1.39 -19.35
N LEU A 36 -15.57 0.25 -18.84
CA LEU A 36 -16.99 -0.11 -18.75
C LEU A 36 -17.74 0.78 -17.73
N ALA A 37 -17.13 1.08 -16.58
CA ALA A 37 -17.68 2.02 -15.61
C ALA A 37 -17.76 3.45 -16.18
N LYS A 38 -16.74 3.89 -16.93
CA LYS A 38 -16.73 5.20 -17.61
C LYS A 38 -17.90 5.34 -18.58
N GLN A 39 -18.17 4.31 -19.38
CA GLN A 39 -19.29 4.30 -20.32
C GLN A 39 -20.64 4.42 -19.60
N TRP A 40 -20.83 3.68 -18.50
CA TRP A 40 -22.05 3.76 -17.71
C TRP A 40 -22.26 5.13 -17.08
N VAL A 41 -21.21 5.70 -16.49
CA VAL A 41 -21.23 7.04 -15.90
C VAL A 41 -21.57 8.10 -16.95
N LEU A 42 -20.95 8.06 -18.15
CA LEU A 42 -21.27 9.00 -19.22
C LEU A 42 -22.72 8.87 -19.68
N ARG A 43 -23.23 7.64 -19.88
CA ARG A 43 -24.64 7.43 -20.26
C ARG A 43 -25.59 7.98 -19.20
N LEU A 44 -25.29 7.77 -17.92
CA LEU A 44 -26.09 8.25 -16.79
C LEU A 44 -26.00 9.77 -16.60
N ALA A 45 -24.87 10.39 -16.93
CA ALA A 45 -24.73 11.84 -16.88
C ALA A 45 -25.71 12.52 -17.85
N PHE A 46 -25.95 11.91 -19.02
CA PHE A 46 -26.90 12.43 -20.01
C PHE A 46 -28.32 11.86 -19.88
N ALA A 47 -28.47 10.66 -19.32
CA ALA A 47 -29.76 10.03 -19.08
C ALA A 47 -30.14 10.17 -17.61
N SER A 48 -31.11 11.04 -17.31
CA SER A 48 -31.56 11.30 -15.93
C SER A 48 -32.40 10.23 -15.20
N PRO A 49 -32.75 9.02 -15.72
CA PRO A 49 -33.57 8.09 -14.93
C PRO A 49 -32.73 7.16 -14.03
N SER A 50 -33.31 6.77 -12.89
CA SER A 50 -32.85 5.67 -12.04
C SER A 50 -32.75 4.35 -12.83
N ILE A 51 -31.71 3.56 -12.59
CA ILE A 51 -31.45 2.33 -13.37
C ILE A 51 -31.46 1.10 -12.47
N THR A 52 -32.07 0.02 -12.97
CA THR A 52 -32.06 -1.31 -12.35
C THR A 52 -30.78 -2.09 -12.65
N ARG A 53 -30.32 -2.90 -11.69
CA ARG A 53 -29.14 -3.79 -11.85
C ARG A 53 -29.19 -4.66 -13.11
N SER A 54 -30.35 -5.25 -13.40
CA SER A 54 -30.57 -6.10 -14.60
C SER A 54 -30.25 -5.34 -15.88
N ARG A 55 -30.67 -4.09 -16.00
CA ARG A 55 -30.37 -3.25 -17.17
C ARG A 55 -28.89 -2.96 -17.34
N LEU A 56 -28.16 -2.72 -16.25
CA LEU A 56 -26.70 -2.52 -16.31
C LEU A 56 -25.97 -3.81 -16.73
N LEU A 57 -26.27 -4.93 -16.07
CA LEU A 57 -25.49 -6.18 -16.22
C LEU A 57 -25.96 -7.09 -17.38
N GLN A 58 -27.23 -7.03 -17.75
CA GLN A 58 -27.79 -7.89 -18.79
C GLN A 58 -27.97 -7.16 -20.13
N HIS A 59 -28.27 -5.84 -20.11
CA HIS A 59 -28.50 -5.08 -21.34
C HIS A 59 -27.33 -4.18 -21.76
N TRP A 60 -26.58 -3.62 -20.81
CA TRP A 60 -25.45 -2.73 -21.13
C TRP A 60 -24.09 -3.42 -21.16
N THR A 61 -24.03 -4.70 -20.78
CA THR A 61 -22.81 -5.50 -20.84
C THR A 61 -23.04 -6.80 -21.58
N SER A 62 -22.08 -7.12 -22.46
CA SER A 62 -22.07 -8.39 -23.18
C SER A 62 -21.94 -9.58 -22.20
N PRO A 63 -22.57 -10.73 -22.47
CA PRO A 63 -22.47 -11.93 -21.64
C PRO A 63 -21.02 -12.37 -21.36
N ARG A 64 -20.09 -12.11 -22.28
CA ARG A 64 -18.66 -12.45 -22.15
C ARG A 64 -17.92 -11.64 -21.07
N PHE A 65 -18.44 -10.47 -20.70
CA PHE A 65 -17.77 -9.53 -19.78
C PHE A 65 -18.58 -9.30 -18.50
N GLN A 66 -19.49 -10.21 -18.13
CA GLN A 66 -20.32 -10.04 -16.93
C GLN A 66 -19.51 -9.90 -15.64
N SER A 67 -18.43 -10.67 -15.47
CA SER A 67 -17.54 -10.56 -14.30
C SER A 67 -16.89 -9.18 -14.18
N GLN A 68 -16.47 -8.58 -15.31
CA GLN A 68 -15.94 -7.21 -15.36
C GLN A 68 -17.04 -6.18 -15.11
N GLY A 69 -18.26 -6.43 -15.61
CA GLY A 69 -19.45 -5.61 -15.33
C GLY A 69 -19.78 -5.57 -13.84
N GLU A 70 -19.77 -6.73 -13.17
CA GLU A 70 -19.99 -6.78 -11.72
C GLU A 70 -18.87 -6.07 -10.94
N ALA A 71 -17.61 -6.24 -11.34
CA ALA A 71 -16.49 -5.55 -10.71
C ALA A 71 -16.60 -4.02 -10.87
N ALA A 72 -17.00 -3.56 -12.06
CA ALA A 72 -17.27 -2.14 -12.33
C ALA A 72 -18.42 -1.61 -11.46
N LEU A 73 -19.51 -2.36 -11.32
CA LEU A 73 -20.65 -1.99 -10.47
C LEU A 73 -20.23 -1.88 -9.00
N ARG A 74 -19.52 -2.90 -8.47
CA ARG A 74 -18.99 -2.88 -7.10
C ARG A 74 -18.14 -1.64 -6.85
N ARG A 75 -17.30 -1.25 -7.82
CA ARG A 75 -16.44 -0.07 -7.72
C ARG A 75 -17.22 1.25 -7.72
N LEU A 76 -18.24 1.39 -8.58
CA LEU A 76 -19.10 2.58 -8.60
C LEU A 76 -19.90 2.75 -7.30
N LEU A 77 -20.33 1.64 -6.68
CA LEU A 77 -21.00 1.65 -5.38
C LEU A 77 -20.02 1.97 -4.24
N ALA A 78 -18.82 1.38 -4.26
CA ALA A 78 -17.79 1.64 -3.25
C ALA A 78 -17.38 3.12 -3.23
N LEU A 79 -17.22 3.74 -4.41
CA LEU A 79 -16.94 5.17 -4.55
C LEU A 79 -18.19 6.05 -4.35
N ARG A 80 -19.37 5.46 -4.10
CA ARG A 80 -20.65 6.18 -3.91
C ARG A 80 -21.01 7.12 -5.05
N ILE A 81 -20.52 6.83 -6.26
CA ILE A 81 -20.92 7.50 -7.50
C ILE A 81 -22.35 7.07 -7.86
N LEU A 82 -22.64 5.78 -7.69
CA LEU A 82 -23.98 5.22 -7.69
C LEU A 82 -24.43 4.97 -6.25
N ARG A 83 -25.68 5.31 -5.96
CA ARG A 83 -26.30 5.06 -4.65
C ARG A 83 -27.43 4.08 -4.79
N GLU A 84 -27.49 3.16 -3.84
CA GLU A 84 -28.58 2.20 -3.73
C GLU A 84 -29.78 2.86 -3.07
N ARG A 85 -30.91 2.93 -3.78
CA ARG A 85 -32.18 3.37 -3.21
C ARG A 85 -33.04 2.15 -2.95
N LEU A 86 -33.19 1.80 -1.68
CA LEU A 86 -34.21 0.85 -1.25
C LEU A 86 -35.59 1.52 -1.38
N PRO A 87 -36.63 0.79 -1.78
CA PRO A 87 -37.97 1.33 -1.83
C PRO A 87 -38.34 1.87 -0.44
N ALA A 88 -38.76 3.13 -0.39
CA ALA A 88 -39.41 3.66 0.80
C ALA A 88 -40.64 2.80 1.06
N ASP A 89 -40.75 2.30 2.30
CA ASP A 89 -41.86 1.50 2.80
C ASP A 89 -43.19 2.07 2.28
N ARG A 90 -44.00 1.23 1.63
CA ARG A 90 -45.40 1.54 1.28
C ARG A 90 -46.16 1.71 2.59
N ARG A 91 -46.09 2.87 3.21
CA ARG A 91 -47.04 3.29 4.23
C ARG A 91 -47.73 4.54 3.77
N ASP A 92 -49.04 4.43 3.81
CA ASP A 92 -50.02 5.47 3.56
C ASP A 92 -50.29 5.73 2.09
N HIS A 93 -51.19 4.92 1.50
CA HIS A 93 -52.31 5.36 0.65
C HIS A 93 -53.36 4.24 0.72
N GLY A 94 -54.38 4.46 1.55
CA GLY A 94 -55.55 3.60 1.63
C GLY A 94 -56.49 3.81 0.44
N GLY A 95 -57.10 2.72 0.00
CA GLY A 95 -58.37 2.69 -0.73
C GLY A 95 -58.28 2.75 -2.27
N GLY A 96 -58.74 1.69 -2.93
CA GLY A 96 -59.17 1.75 -4.34
C GLY A 96 -58.96 0.47 -5.14
N ASP A 97 -59.96 -0.41 -5.09
CA ASP A 97 -60.38 -1.44 -6.04
C ASP A 97 -59.40 -2.49 -6.61
N GLU A 98 -59.59 -3.70 -6.08
CA GLU A 98 -59.36 -4.97 -6.75
C GLU A 98 -60.29 -5.11 -7.97
N ALA A 99 -59.74 -5.00 -9.18
CA ALA A 99 -60.11 -5.79 -10.37
C ALA A 99 -59.53 -5.15 -11.64
N ASP A 100 -58.26 -5.43 -11.93
CA ASP A 100 -57.80 -5.67 -13.30
C ASP A 100 -56.49 -6.44 -13.24
N VAL A 101 -56.64 -7.74 -13.00
CA VAL A 101 -55.61 -8.74 -13.24
C VAL A 101 -55.62 -8.98 -14.75
N MET A 102 -54.87 -8.15 -15.49
CA MET A 102 -54.44 -8.50 -16.85
C MET A 102 -52.91 -8.57 -16.83
N GLU A 103 -52.40 -9.76 -17.07
CA GLU A 103 -51.00 -10.15 -17.09
C GLU A 103 -50.09 -9.11 -17.80
N VAL A 104 -49.41 -8.29 -17.02
CA VAL A 104 -48.14 -7.69 -17.43
C VAL A 104 -47.16 -7.94 -16.30
N MET A 105 -46.21 -8.84 -16.59
CA MET A 105 -45.11 -9.20 -15.70
C MET A 105 -44.42 -7.95 -15.15
N GLU A 106 -44.56 -7.76 -13.84
CA GLU A 106 -43.76 -6.84 -13.05
C GLU A 106 -42.25 -7.15 -13.19
N PRO A 107 -41.35 -6.15 -13.03
CA PRO A 107 -41.35 -5.34 -11.82
C PRO A 107 -41.24 -3.84 -12.06
N LEU A 108 -42.33 -3.12 -11.78
CA LEU A 108 -42.24 -1.86 -11.05
C LEU A 108 -42.22 -2.20 -9.55
N GLY A 109 -41.05 -2.15 -8.92
CA GLY A 109 -40.96 -2.00 -7.46
C GLY A 109 -40.45 -3.17 -6.61
N GLY A 110 -39.89 -4.24 -7.19
CA GLY A 110 -39.27 -5.34 -6.42
C GLY A 110 -37.73 -5.34 -6.35
N GLY A 111 -37.07 -4.40 -7.03
CA GLY A 111 -35.63 -4.45 -7.25
C GLY A 111 -34.94 -3.16 -6.86
N VAL A 112 -33.84 -3.32 -6.14
CA VAL A 112 -32.85 -2.29 -5.86
C VAL A 112 -32.56 -1.42 -7.10
N ALA A 113 -32.92 -0.14 -7.03
CA ALA A 113 -32.64 0.83 -8.08
C ALA A 113 -31.44 1.70 -7.68
N TYR A 114 -30.61 2.07 -8.66
CA TYR A 114 -29.46 2.92 -8.45
C TYR A 114 -29.69 4.32 -9.02
N GLU A 115 -29.35 5.34 -8.22
CA GLU A 115 -29.35 6.75 -8.62
C GLU A 115 -27.91 7.25 -8.79
N PHE A 116 -27.71 8.12 -9.78
CA PHE A 116 -26.42 8.74 -10.07
C PHE A 116 -26.25 10.02 -9.23
N ASN A 117 -25.06 10.20 -8.62
CA ASN A 117 -24.79 11.38 -7.79
C ASN A 117 -24.87 12.67 -8.62
N LYS A 118 -25.79 13.57 -8.23
CA LYS A 118 -26.05 14.83 -8.93
C LYS A 118 -24.83 15.75 -8.99
N HIS A 119 -24.03 15.83 -7.93
CA HIS A 119 -22.80 16.64 -7.90
C HIS A 119 -21.78 16.15 -8.92
N PHE A 120 -21.65 14.83 -9.05
CA PHE A 120 -20.73 14.23 -10.00
C PHE A 120 -21.17 14.48 -11.45
N GLY A 121 -22.48 14.54 -11.73
CA GLY A 121 -23.02 14.81 -13.06
C GLY A 121 -22.88 16.26 -13.53
N SER A 122 -23.07 17.25 -12.63
CA SER A 122 -22.98 18.67 -12.98
C SER A 122 -21.55 19.15 -13.25
N ASN A 123 -20.56 18.39 -12.78
CA ASN A 123 -19.17 18.84 -12.67
C ASN A 123 -18.27 18.45 -13.86
N PHE A 124 -18.84 17.92 -14.94
CA PHE A 124 -18.11 17.53 -16.16
C PHE A 124 -17.87 18.67 -17.16
N GLN A 125 -18.04 19.92 -16.74
CA GLN A 125 -17.89 21.07 -17.63
C GLN A 125 -16.40 21.40 -17.83
N LYS A 126 -15.98 21.53 -19.08
CA LYS A 126 -14.61 21.96 -19.40
C LYS A 126 -14.42 23.40 -18.98
N MET A 127 -13.26 23.69 -18.39
CA MET A 127 -12.81 25.04 -18.15
C MET A 127 -12.06 25.53 -19.37
N ASP A 128 -12.53 26.63 -19.96
CA ASP A 128 -11.78 27.39 -20.94
C ASP A 128 -10.89 28.37 -20.16
N GLY A 129 -9.59 28.30 -20.39
CA GLY A 129 -8.60 29.15 -19.74
C GLY A 129 -7.56 29.56 -20.75
N GLU A 130 -7.91 30.51 -21.60
CA GLU A 130 -6.95 31.39 -22.26
C GLU A 130 -6.50 32.43 -21.24
N GLY A 131 -5.18 32.51 -21.03
CA GLY A 131 -4.53 33.53 -20.22
C GLY A 131 -3.13 33.76 -20.77
N GLU A 132 -2.91 34.95 -21.29
CA GLU A 132 -1.65 35.44 -21.85
C GLU A 132 -0.71 36.00 -20.76
N GLU A 133 0.60 35.96 -21.06
CA GLU A 133 1.72 36.76 -20.49
C GLU A 133 2.15 36.45 -19.03
N GLU A 134 3.42 36.37 -18.60
CA GLU A 134 4.72 36.96 -18.99
C GLU A 134 5.92 35.97 -18.81
N GLU A 135 6.99 36.15 -19.59
CA GLU A 135 8.22 35.34 -19.62
C GLU A 135 9.19 35.60 -18.43
N GLU A 136 9.06 34.87 -17.33
CA GLU A 136 10.25 34.41 -16.59
C GLU A 136 10.75 33.13 -17.24
N ALA A 137 12.07 33.00 -17.47
CA ALA A 137 12.67 31.85 -18.15
C ALA A 137 12.14 30.52 -17.58
N MET A 138 11.25 29.87 -18.33
CA MET A 138 10.53 28.69 -17.89
C MET A 138 11.52 27.54 -17.72
N PRO A 139 11.46 26.77 -16.61
CA PRO A 139 12.33 25.63 -16.41
C PRO A 139 12.07 24.60 -17.52
N THR A 140 13.14 24.05 -18.08
CA THR A 140 12.99 23.05 -19.13
C THR A 140 12.41 21.76 -18.57
N ARG A 141 11.74 20.97 -19.43
CA ARG A 141 11.19 19.66 -19.02
C ARG A 141 12.27 18.72 -18.48
N GLU A 142 13.51 18.86 -18.96
CA GLU A 142 14.67 18.09 -18.52
C GLU A 142 15.12 18.50 -17.11
N GLU A 143 15.15 19.81 -16.82
CA GLU A 143 15.44 20.33 -15.48
C GLU A 143 14.42 19.85 -14.45
N LEU A 144 13.13 19.87 -14.79
CA LEU A 144 12.06 19.38 -13.91
C LEU A 144 12.18 17.87 -13.64
N ALA A 145 12.59 17.08 -14.64
CA ALA A 145 12.81 15.64 -14.49
C ALA A 145 14.07 15.35 -13.64
N ALA A 146 15.15 16.10 -13.85
CA ALA A 146 16.37 15.98 -13.06
C ALA A 146 16.12 16.36 -11.59
N PHE A 147 15.37 17.43 -11.33
CA PHE A 147 14.95 17.84 -9.99
C PHE A 147 14.16 16.73 -9.30
N THR A 148 13.13 16.21 -9.97
CA THR A 148 12.31 15.10 -9.46
C THR A 148 13.16 13.88 -9.08
N THR A 149 14.09 13.50 -9.97
CA THR A 149 14.98 12.36 -9.76
C THR A 149 15.90 12.59 -8.55
N SER A 150 16.49 13.78 -8.44
CA SER A 150 17.36 14.13 -7.32
C SER A 150 16.64 14.12 -5.96
N CYS A 151 15.40 14.60 -5.90
CA CYS A 151 14.57 14.55 -4.68
C CYS A 151 14.34 13.11 -4.24
N TRP A 152 13.91 12.25 -5.17
CA TRP A 152 13.63 10.85 -4.86
C TRP A 152 14.88 10.04 -4.57
N ASP A 153 15.99 10.27 -5.28
CA ASP A 153 17.28 9.67 -4.98
C ASP A 153 17.72 10.00 -3.54
N THR A 154 17.52 11.25 -3.10
CA THR A 154 17.79 11.67 -1.71
C THR A 154 16.94 10.90 -0.71
N ILE A 155 15.63 10.77 -0.96
CA ILE A 155 14.70 10.00 -0.11
C ILE A 155 15.14 8.53 -0.04
N PHE A 156 15.48 7.92 -1.18
CA PHE A 156 15.91 6.53 -1.23
C PHE A 156 17.20 6.29 -0.47
N LEU A 157 18.19 7.14 -0.69
CA LEU A 157 19.49 7.07 -0.05
C LEU A 157 19.38 7.22 1.47
N PHE A 158 18.47 8.09 1.91
CA PHE A 158 18.17 8.27 3.32
C PHE A 158 17.51 7.03 3.95
N ILE A 159 16.51 6.41 3.30
CA ILE A 159 15.89 5.17 3.77
C ILE A 159 16.94 4.04 3.88
N MET A 160 17.89 3.98 2.95
CA MET A 160 18.98 3.01 2.95
C MET A 160 20.07 3.30 4.00
N GLY A 161 19.94 4.36 4.80
CA GLY A 161 20.88 4.70 5.87
C GLY A 161 22.18 5.34 5.38
N SER A 162 22.21 5.88 4.16
CA SER A 162 23.36 6.62 3.67
C SER A 162 23.49 7.96 4.40
N THR A 163 24.61 8.18 5.09
CA THR A 163 24.92 9.42 5.82
C THR A 163 25.61 10.48 4.96
N VAL A 164 25.86 10.17 3.68
CA VAL A 164 26.64 11.01 2.77
C VAL A 164 25.84 12.22 2.26
N ILE A 165 24.51 12.19 2.40
CA ILE A 165 23.61 13.16 1.76
C ILE A 165 22.88 13.96 2.82
N GLN A 166 22.59 15.22 2.49
CA GLN A 166 21.75 16.07 3.34
C GLN A 166 20.40 15.36 3.58
N PRO A 167 19.94 15.30 4.84
CA PRO A 167 18.66 14.66 5.13
C PRO A 167 17.53 15.36 4.37
N PRO A 168 16.50 14.63 3.94
CA PRO A 168 15.29 15.24 3.41
C PRO A 168 14.62 16.10 4.50
N SER A 169 13.62 16.89 4.13
CA SER A 169 12.94 17.77 5.09
C SER A 169 12.33 16.98 6.26
N ASP A 170 12.25 17.63 7.43
CA ASP A 170 11.77 17.00 8.67
C ASP A 170 10.38 16.37 8.52
N ARG A 171 9.53 16.96 7.65
CA ARG A 171 8.21 16.39 7.31
C ARG A 171 8.32 15.10 6.51
N VAL A 172 9.22 14.99 5.53
CA VAL A 172 9.44 13.73 4.81
C VAL A 172 10.02 12.67 5.75
N VAL A 173 10.96 13.04 6.63
CA VAL A 173 11.51 12.13 7.65
C VAL A 173 10.40 11.62 8.57
N SER A 174 9.53 12.50 9.07
CA SER A 174 8.43 12.09 9.94
C SER A 174 7.43 11.16 9.24
N LEU A 175 7.15 11.39 7.94
CA LEU A 175 6.32 10.50 7.12
C LEU A 175 6.96 9.13 6.93
N LEU A 176 8.28 9.06 6.71
CA LEU A 176 9.01 7.81 6.54
C LEU A 176 9.02 6.98 7.83
N THR A 177 9.24 7.61 8.98
CA THR A 177 9.18 6.96 10.30
C THR A 177 7.78 6.47 10.60
N ARG A 178 6.76 7.30 10.35
CA ARG A 178 5.35 6.96 10.56
C ARG A 178 4.85 5.84 9.64
N GLY A 179 5.36 5.81 8.40
CA GLY A 179 5.11 4.74 7.45
C GLY A 179 5.78 3.41 7.82
N GLU A 180 6.61 3.40 8.87
CA GLU A 180 7.48 2.27 9.24
C GLU A 180 8.32 1.82 8.03
N PHE A 181 8.84 2.78 7.24
CA PHE A 181 9.78 2.49 6.15
C PHE A 181 11.22 2.51 6.62
N MET A 182 11.49 3.24 7.70
CA MET A 182 12.78 3.29 8.37
C MET A 182 12.59 3.28 9.88
N VAL A 183 13.58 2.77 10.59
CA VAL A 183 13.69 2.82 12.05
C VAL A 183 14.96 3.60 12.39
N VAL A 184 14.82 4.55 13.30
CA VAL A 184 15.96 5.23 13.91
C VAL A 184 16.31 4.46 15.18
N HIS A 185 17.49 3.86 15.23
CA HIS A 185 17.97 3.22 16.45
C HIS A 185 18.47 4.26 17.43
N GLU A 186 17.85 4.33 18.62
CA GLU A 186 18.13 5.34 19.64
C GLU A 186 19.56 5.28 20.18
N GLU A 187 20.18 4.09 20.22
CA GLU A 187 21.53 3.88 20.78
C GLU A 187 22.64 4.47 19.91
N ASP A 188 22.53 4.33 18.58
CA ASP A 188 23.58 4.69 17.62
C ASP A 188 23.20 5.88 16.71
N GLN A 189 21.95 6.38 16.82
CA GLN A 189 21.31 7.28 15.84
C GLN A 189 21.40 6.78 14.38
N SER A 190 21.62 5.47 14.20
CA SER A 190 21.71 4.87 12.87
C SER A 190 20.30 4.64 12.31
N ILE A 191 20.14 4.95 11.02
CA ILE A 191 18.90 4.71 10.29
C ILE A 191 19.01 3.33 9.65
N ARG A 192 18.00 2.47 9.90
CA ARG A 192 17.89 1.16 9.26
C ARG A 192 16.57 1.04 8.52
N ILE A 193 16.59 0.27 7.44
CA ILE A 193 15.37 -0.05 6.68
C ILE A 193 14.47 -0.90 7.60
N ALA A 194 13.19 -0.55 7.67
CA ALA A 194 12.19 -1.32 8.38
C ALA A 194 11.59 -2.43 7.49
N ASP A 195 10.85 -3.37 8.08
CA ASP A 195 10.24 -4.50 7.34
C ASP A 195 9.34 -4.07 6.16
N LYS A 196 8.66 -2.92 6.27
CA LYS A 196 7.83 -2.34 5.19
C LYS A 196 8.63 -1.43 4.25
N GLY A 197 9.83 -1.01 4.65
CA GLY A 197 10.73 -0.15 3.90
C GLY A 197 11.20 -0.79 2.62
N PHE A 198 11.74 -2.01 2.69
CA PHE A 198 12.22 -2.69 1.49
C PHE A 198 11.09 -2.93 0.46
N PRO A 199 9.92 -3.50 0.82
CA PRO A 199 8.77 -3.57 -0.09
C PRO A 199 8.37 -2.24 -0.70
N PHE A 200 8.44 -1.14 0.07
CA PHE A 200 8.18 0.20 -0.45
C PHE A 200 9.21 0.59 -1.52
N LEU A 201 10.50 0.34 -1.30
CA LEU A 201 11.57 0.58 -2.29
C LEU A 201 11.37 -0.19 -3.60
N LEU A 202 10.69 -1.35 -3.56
CA LEU A 202 10.41 -2.16 -4.75
C LEU A 202 9.20 -1.71 -5.56
N LYS A 203 8.33 -0.88 -5.00
CA LYS A 203 7.14 -0.38 -5.70
C LYS A 203 7.55 0.53 -6.87
N ASP A 204 6.66 0.70 -7.84
CA ASP A 204 6.85 1.73 -8.87
C ASP A 204 6.80 3.14 -8.27
N LEU A 205 7.50 4.08 -8.90
CA LEU A 205 7.64 5.47 -8.43
C LEU A 205 6.29 6.12 -8.10
N ARG A 206 5.28 5.91 -8.95
CA ARG A 206 3.93 6.40 -8.71
C ARG A 206 3.32 5.81 -7.44
N THR A 207 3.40 4.49 -7.25
CA THR A 207 2.84 3.86 -6.05
C THR A 207 3.59 4.34 -4.80
N GLN A 208 4.90 4.55 -4.87
CA GLN A 208 5.69 5.13 -3.79
C GLN A 208 5.22 6.55 -3.44
N VAL A 209 5.07 7.42 -4.45
CA VAL A 209 4.56 8.78 -4.28
C VAL A 209 3.17 8.76 -3.64
N TRP A 210 2.26 7.90 -4.11
CA TRP A 210 0.92 7.78 -3.54
C TRP A 210 0.94 7.25 -2.11
N THR A 211 1.78 6.27 -1.80
CA THR A 211 1.92 5.76 -0.43
C THR A 211 2.36 6.89 0.52
N LEU A 212 3.34 7.72 0.14
CA LEU A 212 3.76 8.88 0.95
C LEU A 212 2.68 9.96 1.04
N LEU A 213 2.02 10.30 -0.07
CA LEU A 213 0.92 11.27 -0.09
C LEU A 213 -0.25 10.83 0.80
N LEU A 214 -0.60 9.54 0.80
CA LEU A 214 -1.66 9.02 1.67
C LEU A 214 -1.28 9.08 3.14
N LEU A 215 -0.01 8.85 3.50
CA LEU A 215 0.47 9.05 4.86
C LEU A 215 0.41 10.54 5.25
N TYR A 216 0.74 11.43 4.32
CA TYR A 216 0.65 12.87 4.51
C TYR A 216 -0.80 13.36 4.70
N LEU A 217 -1.73 12.88 3.90
CA LEU A 217 -3.15 13.21 4.07
C LEU A 217 -3.69 12.70 5.42
N ARG A 218 -3.22 11.53 5.88
CA ARG A 218 -3.56 11.00 7.21
C ARG A 218 -2.98 11.84 8.35
N SER A 219 -1.74 12.35 8.21
CA SER A 219 -1.18 13.25 9.24
C SER A 219 -1.94 14.58 9.30
N LEU A 220 -2.29 15.15 8.14
CA LEU A 220 -3.11 16.36 8.08
C LEU A 220 -4.50 16.16 8.69
N GLN A 221 -5.09 14.97 8.53
CA GLN A 221 -6.39 14.64 9.12
C GLN A 221 -6.34 14.63 10.65
N GLU A 222 -5.23 14.20 11.25
CA GLU A 222 -5.02 14.23 12.71
C GLU A 222 -4.80 15.66 13.22
N GLU A 223 -4.14 16.49 12.43
CA GLU A 223 -3.93 17.92 12.70
C GLU A 223 -5.21 18.77 12.49
N LYS A 224 -6.33 18.15 12.10
CA LYS A 224 -7.62 18.79 11.77
C LYS A 224 -7.52 19.81 10.63
N ALA A 225 -6.54 19.67 9.74
CA ALA A 225 -6.45 20.48 8.54
C ALA A 225 -7.52 20.06 7.51
N ASN A 226 -7.83 20.95 6.57
CA ASN A 226 -8.77 20.68 5.48
C ASN A 226 -8.15 19.74 4.44
N VAL A 227 -8.21 18.44 4.70
CA VAL A 227 -7.77 17.37 3.78
C VAL A 227 -8.46 17.47 2.41
N HIS A 228 -9.70 17.97 2.40
CA HIS A 228 -10.49 18.22 1.19
C HIS A 228 -9.74 19.13 0.20
N ASP A 229 -9.32 20.31 0.66
CA ASP A 229 -8.71 21.33 -0.21
C ASP A 229 -7.38 20.81 -0.78
N VAL A 230 -6.62 20.07 0.02
CA VAL A 230 -5.38 19.42 -0.40
C VAL A 230 -5.61 18.36 -1.47
N LEU A 231 -6.64 17.51 -1.32
CA LEU A 231 -6.98 16.50 -2.31
C LEU A 231 -7.46 17.12 -3.62
N SER A 232 -8.35 18.11 -3.55
CA SER A 232 -8.80 18.86 -4.73
C SER A 232 -7.64 19.54 -5.45
N PHE A 233 -6.69 20.12 -4.70
CA PHE A 233 -5.48 20.69 -5.26
C PHE A 233 -4.58 19.64 -5.94
N LEU A 234 -4.33 18.49 -5.31
CA LEU A 234 -3.57 17.39 -5.91
C LEU A 234 -4.22 16.87 -7.20
N PHE A 235 -5.56 16.79 -7.24
CA PHE A 235 -6.27 16.39 -8.45
C PHE A 235 -6.20 17.48 -9.53
N ARG A 236 -6.31 18.75 -9.18
CA ARG A 236 -6.10 19.88 -10.11
C ARG A 236 -4.70 19.84 -10.72
N LEU A 237 -3.65 19.64 -9.90
CA LEU A 237 -2.26 19.49 -10.34
C LEU A 237 -2.09 18.38 -11.39
N SER A 238 -2.88 17.31 -11.31
CA SER A 238 -2.78 16.18 -12.23
C SER A 238 -3.28 16.45 -13.65
N PHE A 239 -4.03 17.55 -13.85
CA PHE A 239 -4.54 17.99 -15.14
C PHE A 239 -3.77 19.16 -15.75
N LEU A 240 -2.80 19.71 -15.02
CA LEU A 240 -1.91 20.75 -15.52
C LEU A 240 -0.88 20.16 -16.51
N THR A 241 -0.25 21.03 -17.31
CA THR A 241 0.78 20.64 -18.26
C THR A 241 2.18 20.84 -17.64
N VAL A 242 3.14 19.97 -17.96
CA VAL A 242 4.51 20.11 -17.47
C VAL A 242 5.21 21.22 -18.23
N GLY A 243 5.85 22.13 -17.52
CA GLY A 243 6.67 23.20 -18.09
C GLY A 243 5.96 24.54 -18.22
N GLU A 244 4.63 24.58 -18.01
CA GLU A 244 3.91 25.84 -17.87
C GLU A 244 3.94 26.34 -16.42
N GLY A 245 4.05 27.66 -16.27
CA GLY A 245 3.95 28.33 -14.98
C GLY A 245 2.51 28.63 -14.64
N TYR A 246 2.06 28.20 -13.46
CA TYR A 246 0.73 28.50 -12.95
C TYR A 246 0.83 29.49 -11.79
N GLN A 247 0.08 30.58 -11.88
CA GLN A 247 0.02 31.57 -10.81
C GLN A 247 -0.86 31.08 -9.66
N MET A 248 -0.38 31.26 -8.44
CA MET A 248 -1.11 30.94 -7.21
C MET A 248 -2.04 32.11 -6.83
N ASP A 249 -3.27 32.12 -7.32
CA ASP A 249 -4.28 33.08 -6.87
C ASP A 249 -5.03 32.63 -5.59
N ASP A 250 -4.95 31.33 -5.25
CA ASP A 250 -5.60 30.77 -4.07
C ASP A 250 -4.69 30.84 -2.82
N LEU A 251 -4.82 31.95 -2.09
CA LEU A 251 -4.17 32.25 -0.79
C LEU A 251 -4.36 31.16 0.29
N ALA A 252 -5.28 30.21 0.11
CA ALA A 252 -5.58 29.16 1.11
C ALA A 252 -4.43 28.16 1.34
N PHE A 253 -3.52 27.99 0.38
CA PHE A 253 -2.47 26.97 0.45
C PHE A 253 -1.11 27.49 0.93
N SER A 254 -0.88 28.81 0.90
CA SER A 254 0.39 29.40 1.33
C SER A 254 0.62 29.31 2.84
N GLU A 255 -0.45 29.26 3.64
CA GLU A 255 -0.38 29.22 5.11
C GLU A 255 -0.07 27.82 5.68
N SER A 256 -0.21 26.76 4.89
CA SER A 256 -0.20 25.36 5.39
C SER A 256 1.15 24.63 5.28
N GLY A 257 2.18 25.26 4.69
CA GLY A 257 3.45 24.58 4.37
C GLY A 257 3.34 23.49 3.30
N LEU A 258 2.12 23.19 2.80
CA LEU A 258 1.84 22.18 1.79
C LEU A 258 2.71 22.31 0.55
N LEU A 259 2.92 23.53 0.07
CA LEU A 259 3.74 23.77 -1.13
C LEU A 259 5.20 23.37 -0.90
N GLN A 260 5.73 23.57 0.30
CA GLN A 260 7.07 23.10 0.62
C GLN A 260 7.10 21.57 0.62
N ASP A 261 6.11 20.92 1.23
CA ASP A 261 6.03 19.46 1.29
C ASP A 261 5.91 18.82 -0.09
N LEU A 262 5.07 19.38 -0.96
CA LEU A 262 4.90 18.91 -2.33
C LEU A 262 6.16 19.17 -3.17
N GLN A 263 6.91 20.23 -2.88
CA GLN A 263 8.21 20.49 -3.50
C GLN A 263 9.26 19.47 -3.04
N ASP A 264 9.30 19.16 -1.75
CA ASP A 264 10.22 18.19 -1.17
C ASP A 264 9.95 16.76 -1.67
N LEU A 265 8.68 16.43 -1.95
CA LEU A 265 8.27 15.19 -2.63
C LEU A 265 8.52 15.21 -4.16
N GLY A 266 9.01 16.33 -4.71
CA GLY A 266 9.29 16.47 -6.15
C GLY A 266 8.04 16.52 -7.02
N ILE A 267 6.85 16.80 -6.47
CA ILE A 267 5.58 16.88 -7.21
C ILE A 267 5.45 18.23 -7.91
N ILE A 268 5.93 19.29 -7.27
CA ILE A 268 5.96 20.64 -7.80
C ILE A 268 7.37 21.20 -7.75
N TYR A 269 7.67 22.12 -8.66
CA TYR A 269 8.89 22.89 -8.66
C TYR A 269 8.58 24.37 -8.46
N ARG A 270 9.33 25.01 -7.57
CA ARG A 270 9.29 26.45 -7.33
C ARG A 270 10.72 26.96 -7.30
N LYS A 271 11.00 28.01 -8.07
CA LYS A 271 12.33 28.61 -8.17
C LYS A 271 12.78 29.23 -6.83
N HIS A 272 11.83 29.81 -6.10
CA HIS A 272 12.04 30.41 -4.79
C HIS A 272 10.88 30.06 -3.85
N LYS A 273 11.14 30.05 -2.53
CA LYS A 273 10.13 29.77 -1.49
C LYS A 273 8.95 30.76 -1.49
N ASP A 274 9.17 31.96 -2.02
CA ASP A 274 8.17 33.03 -2.14
C ASP A 274 7.72 33.27 -3.58
N SER A 275 8.13 32.42 -4.54
CA SER A 275 7.71 32.56 -5.92
C SER A 275 6.20 32.37 -6.05
N LYS A 276 5.55 33.26 -6.79
CA LYS A 276 4.12 33.20 -7.14
C LYS A 276 3.82 32.12 -8.18
N TRP A 277 4.85 31.67 -8.88
CA TRP A 277 4.76 30.69 -9.96
C TRP A 277 5.04 29.28 -9.43
N LEU A 278 4.20 28.35 -9.87
CA LEU A 278 4.31 26.93 -9.59
C LEU A 278 4.41 26.17 -10.90
N TYR A 279 5.38 25.25 -10.98
CA TYR A 279 5.59 24.41 -12.15
C TYR A 279 5.33 22.94 -11.76
N PRO A 280 4.30 22.27 -12.30
CA PRO A 280 4.04 20.86 -12.00
C PRO A 280 5.11 19.97 -12.66
N THR A 281 5.59 18.96 -11.93
CA THR A 281 6.54 17.99 -12.48
C THR A 281 5.81 16.83 -13.19
N GLN A 282 6.56 15.94 -13.83
CA GLN A 282 6.00 14.75 -14.46
C GLN A 282 5.27 13.83 -13.45
N LEU A 283 5.65 13.87 -12.16
CA LEU A 283 4.97 13.11 -11.11
C LEU A 283 3.55 13.58 -10.90
N ALA A 284 3.31 14.90 -10.86
CA ALA A 284 1.99 15.48 -10.65
C ALA A 284 0.96 14.97 -11.68
N ILE A 285 1.32 15.00 -12.96
CA ILE A 285 0.49 14.47 -14.05
C ILE A 285 0.35 12.94 -13.94
N GLY A 286 1.44 12.29 -13.56
CA GLY A 286 1.49 10.85 -13.32
C GLY A 286 0.44 10.39 -12.30
N LEU A 287 0.14 11.18 -11.27
CA LEU A 287 -0.74 10.77 -10.16
C LEU A 287 -2.10 10.22 -10.62
N SER A 288 -2.77 10.89 -11.56
CA SER A 288 -4.13 10.56 -12.03
C SER A 288 -4.17 9.57 -13.20
N SER A 289 -3.08 9.46 -13.98
CA SER A 289 -3.08 8.68 -15.23
C SER A 289 -2.70 7.21 -15.04
N THR A 290 -3.63 6.26 -15.14
CA THR A 290 -3.34 4.81 -15.01
C THR A 290 -2.40 4.22 -16.07
N GLU A 291 -2.12 4.93 -17.17
CA GLU A 291 -1.36 4.40 -18.31
C GLU A 291 0.15 4.53 -18.18
N ALA A 292 0.65 5.52 -17.42
CA ALA A 292 2.10 5.77 -17.35
C ALA A 292 2.87 4.68 -16.59
N ALA A 293 2.19 3.88 -15.75
CA ALA A 293 2.81 2.77 -15.00
C ALA A 293 3.35 1.63 -15.88
N LYS A 294 2.97 1.56 -17.16
CA LYS A 294 3.41 0.49 -18.08
C LYS A 294 4.76 0.75 -18.75
N ARG A 295 5.25 2.00 -18.79
CA ARG A 295 6.45 2.36 -19.56
C ARG A 295 7.76 2.19 -18.79
N ASP A 296 7.73 2.22 -17.46
CA ASP A 296 8.95 2.11 -16.62
C ASP A 296 9.33 0.67 -16.23
N GLN A 297 8.60 -0.35 -16.73
CA GLN A 297 8.80 -1.76 -16.36
C GLN A 297 9.61 -2.56 -17.38
N GLU A 298 10.57 -1.93 -18.06
CA GLU A 298 11.61 -2.71 -18.74
C GLU A 298 12.51 -3.35 -17.69
N GLY A 299 12.40 -4.67 -17.57
CA GLY A 299 13.23 -5.42 -16.66
C GLY A 299 14.70 -5.33 -17.07
N TRP A 300 15.56 -5.14 -16.08
CA TRP A 300 16.98 -4.85 -16.27
C TRP A 300 17.90 -5.89 -15.62
N ILE A 301 17.34 -6.90 -14.95
CA ILE A 301 18.10 -7.91 -14.20
C ILE A 301 18.07 -9.25 -14.93
N ILE A 302 19.23 -9.89 -15.07
CA ILE A 302 19.38 -11.28 -15.47
C ILE A 302 20.03 -12.07 -14.33
N VAL A 303 19.42 -13.19 -13.93
CA VAL A 303 19.94 -14.08 -12.88
C VAL A 303 20.41 -15.39 -13.51
N GLY A 304 21.69 -15.72 -13.33
CA GLY A 304 22.30 -16.96 -13.78
C GLY A 304 22.21 -18.07 -12.73
N THR A 305 22.28 -19.34 -13.16
CA THR A 305 22.26 -20.52 -12.28
C THR A 305 23.49 -20.67 -11.37
N ASP A 306 24.53 -19.87 -11.61
CA ASP A 306 25.79 -19.80 -10.88
C ASP A 306 25.80 -18.71 -9.80
N TYR A 307 24.62 -18.27 -9.34
CA TYR A 307 24.43 -17.20 -8.35
C TYR A 307 24.86 -15.81 -8.82
N ARG A 308 25.20 -15.65 -10.10
CA ARG A 308 25.54 -14.35 -10.68
C ARG A 308 24.30 -13.58 -11.12
N ILE A 309 24.34 -12.29 -10.90
CA ILE A 309 23.33 -11.33 -11.34
C ILE A 309 23.98 -10.34 -12.28
N TYR A 310 23.37 -10.15 -13.44
CA TYR A 310 23.75 -9.15 -14.43
C TYR A 310 22.66 -8.08 -14.49
N ALA A 311 23.02 -6.86 -14.14
CA ALA A 311 22.13 -5.71 -14.07
C ALA A 311 22.47 -4.71 -15.19
N TYR A 312 21.55 -4.52 -16.12
CA TYR A 312 21.67 -3.55 -17.22
C TYR A 312 21.08 -2.21 -16.81
N THR A 313 21.78 -1.50 -15.92
CA THR A 313 21.36 -0.17 -15.48
C THR A 313 22.56 0.70 -15.14
N SER A 314 22.44 2.00 -15.41
CA SER A 314 23.37 3.04 -14.99
C SER A 314 22.84 3.86 -13.81
N SER A 315 21.63 3.55 -13.31
CA SER A 315 21.01 4.28 -12.20
C SER A 315 21.70 3.92 -10.88
N PRO A 316 22.28 4.90 -10.15
CA PRO A 316 22.99 4.63 -8.90
C PRO A 316 22.05 4.06 -7.82
N VAL A 317 20.80 4.51 -7.76
CA VAL A 317 19.80 4.00 -6.80
C VAL A 317 19.50 2.53 -7.05
N LYS A 318 19.31 2.11 -8.31
CA LYS A 318 19.07 0.70 -8.65
C LYS A 318 20.25 -0.19 -8.27
N LEU A 319 21.47 0.31 -8.43
CA LEU A 319 22.69 -0.40 -8.02
C LEU A 319 22.81 -0.50 -6.49
N LEU A 320 22.45 0.56 -5.77
CA LEU A 320 22.45 0.53 -4.31
C LEU A 320 21.41 -0.45 -3.77
N LEU A 321 20.19 -0.48 -4.34
CA LEU A 321 19.18 -1.49 -3.99
C LEU A 321 19.69 -2.91 -4.22
N LEU A 322 20.40 -3.15 -5.33
CA LEU A 322 21.00 -4.45 -5.62
C LEU A 322 22.11 -4.80 -4.62
N SER A 323 22.92 -3.80 -4.21
CA SER A 323 24.02 -3.98 -3.25
C SER A 323 23.56 -4.35 -1.83
N LEU A 324 22.28 -4.14 -1.48
CA LEU A 324 21.74 -4.51 -0.17
C LEU A 324 21.80 -6.02 0.10
N PHE A 325 21.78 -6.84 -0.94
CA PHE A 325 21.75 -8.30 -0.82
C PHE A 325 22.70 -9.03 -1.81
N THR A 326 23.47 -8.27 -2.60
CA THR A 326 24.46 -8.82 -3.53
C THR A 326 25.81 -8.16 -3.31
N GLN A 327 26.90 -8.87 -3.62
CA GLN A 327 28.21 -8.25 -3.72
C GLN A 327 28.47 -7.90 -5.18
N ILE A 328 28.71 -6.61 -5.44
CA ILE A 328 29.07 -6.13 -6.77
C ILE A 328 30.54 -6.47 -7.04
N GLU A 329 30.82 -7.26 -8.08
CA GLU A 329 32.18 -7.63 -8.47
C GLU A 329 32.73 -6.72 -9.57
N TYR A 330 31.88 -6.40 -10.57
CA TYR A 330 32.29 -5.60 -11.73
C TYR A 330 31.23 -4.57 -12.09
N GLN A 331 31.67 -3.34 -12.32
CA GLN A 331 30.84 -2.26 -12.85
C GLN A 331 31.39 -1.81 -14.19
N LEU A 332 30.62 -2.04 -15.25
CA LEU A 332 30.84 -1.53 -16.60
C LEU A 332 29.85 -0.38 -16.88
N PRO A 333 30.06 0.44 -17.93
CA PRO A 333 29.25 1.65 -18.16
C PRO A 333 27.74 1.43 -18.20
N ASN A 334 27.27 0.29 -18.72
CA ASN A 334 25.85 -0.05 -18.85
C ASN A 334 25.50 -1.44 -18.29
N MET A 335 26.42 -2.08 -17.56
CA MET A 335 26.21 -3.42 -17.01
C MET A 335 26.96 -3.57 -15.69
N VAL A 336 26.28 -4.06 -14.68
CA VAL A 336 26.88 -4.41 -13.39
C VAL A 336 26.73 -5.89 -13.16
N MET A 337 27.81 -6.55 -12.77
CA MET A 337 27.80 -7.96 -12.38
C MET A 337 28.00 -8.05 -10.88
N GLY A 338 27.06 -8.71 -10.22
CA GLY A 338 27.13 -9.05 -8.81
C GLY A 338 26.93 -10.54 -8.57
N ILE A 339 27.25 -10.98 -7.36
CA ILE A 339 27.10 -12.36 -6.92
C ILE A 339 26.26 -12.44 -5.63
N LEU A 340 25.37 -13.43 -5.58
CA LEU A 340 24.59 -13.77 -4.40
C LEU A 340 25.41 -14.68 -3.49
N LEU A 341 25.94 -14.12 -2.40
CA LEU A 341 26.65 -14.87 -1.38
C LEU A 341 25.80 -15.06 -0.14
N ARG A 342 25.99 -16.20 0.53
CA ARG A 342 25.34 -16.54 1.80
C ARG A 342 25.45 -15.43 2.84
N GLU A 343 26.63 -14.83 2.97
CA GLU A 343 26.91 -13.78 3.96
C GLU A 343 26.07 -12.52 3.71
N ASN A 344 25.99 -12.07 2.45
CA ASN A 344 25.20 -10.88 2.08
C ASN A 344 23.72 -11.10 2.27
N ILE A 345 23.21 -12.30 1.94
CA ILE A 345 21.81 -12.64 2.15
C ILE A 345 21.47 -12.69 3.64
N ARG A 346 22.37 -13.24 4.47
CA ARG A 346 22.17 -13.23 5.93
C ARG A 346 22.20 -11.81 6.49
N GLN A 347 23.11 -10.95 6.03
CA GLN A 347 23.12 -9.54 6.42
C GLN A 347 21.83 -8.82 5.99
N ALA A 348 21.35 -9.05 4.78
CA ALA A 348 20.09 -8.48 4.30
C ALA A 348 18.91 -8.93 5.17
N VAL A 349 18.86 -10.22 5.55
CA VAL A 349 17.83 -10.77 6.46
C VAL A 349 17.91 -10.15 7.85
N GLN A 350 19.11 -9.90 8.39
CA GLN A 350 19.29 -9.20 9.66
C GLN A 350 18.82 -7.75 9.62
N VAL A 351 18.89 -7.10 8.44
CA VAL A 351 18.34 -5.77 8.18
C VAL A 351 16.83 -5.80 7.95
N GLY A 352 16.19 -6.98 7.94
CA GLY A 352 14.73 -7.13 7.78
C GLY A 352 14.27 -7.45 6.35
N ILE A 353 15.20 -7.77 5.44
CA ILE A 353 14.89 -8.12 4.05
C ILE A 353 14.74 -9.64 3.92
N SER A 354 13.51 -10.14 3.75
CA SER A 354 13.25 -11.59 3.59
C SER A 354 13.65 -12.14 2.22
N ALA A 355 13.91 -13.45 2.14
CA ALA A 355 14.27 -14.10 0.87
C ALA A 355 13.15 -13.98 -0.18
N ASN A 356 11.89 -14.03 0.26
CA ASN A 356 10.74 -13.87 -0.65
C ASN A 356 10.65 -12.45 -1.22
N GLN A 357 11.01 -11.42 -0.44
CA GLN A 357 11.06 -10.04 -0.95
C GLN A 357 12.19 -9.87 -1.98
N ILE A 358 13.36 -10.50 -1.75
CA ILE A 358 14.46 -10.51 -2.72
C ILE A 358 14.02 -11.21 -4.02
N LEU A 359 13.35 -12.36 -3.92
CA LEU A 359 12.82 -13.06 -5.08
C LEU A 359 11.79 -12.22 -5.84
N GLN A 360 10.84 -11.60 -5.14
CA GLN A 360 9.85 -10.71 -5.74
C GLN A 360 10.52 -9.52 -6.46
N PHE A 361 11.59 -8.95 -5.88
CA PHE A 361 12.37 -7.90 -6.52
C PHE A 361 12.99 -8.37 -7.84
N LEU A 362 13.68 -9.52 -7.81
CA LEU A 362 14.34 -10.11 -8.97
C LEU A 362 13.32 -10.47 -10.06
N GLU A 363 12.15 -11.01 -9.72
CA GLU A 363 11.07 -11.34 -10.67
C GLU A 363 10.46 -10.10 -11.33
N THR A 364 10.16 -9.08 -10.52
CA THR A 364 9.54 -7.84 -11.00
C THR A 364 10.46 -7.12 -12.00
N ASN A 365 11.76 -7.07 -11.68
CA ASN A 365 12.80 -6.42 -12.46
C ASN A 365 13.50 -7.36 -13.46
N ALA A 366 13.03 -8.59 -13.63
CA ALA A 366 13.63 -9.57 -14.56
C ALA A 366 13.54 -9.09 -16.00
N HIS A 367 14.65 -9.22 -16.73
CA HIS A 367 14.74 -8.87 -18.15
C HIS A 367 13.65 -9.58 -18.97
N PRO A 368 13.07 -8.96 -20.02
CA PRO A 368 11.99 -9.56 -20.81
C PRO A 368 12.31 -10.97 -21.36
N GLN A 369 13.58 -11.27 -21.63
CA GLN A 369 14.01 -12.62 -22.04
C GLN A 369 13.86 -13.65 -20.92
N MET A 370 14.12 -13.29 -19.65
CA MET A 370 13.90 -14.18 -18.52
C MET A 370 12.42 -14.39 -18.22
N LYS A 371 11.59 -13.36 -18.43
CA LYS A 371 10.13 -13.45 -18.24
C LYS A 371 9.46 -14.45 -19.18
N GLN A 372 10.15 -14.92 -20.23
CA GLN A 372 9.68 -15.99 -21.12
C GLN A 372 9.88 -17.38 -20.51
N ASN A 373 10.79 -17.52 -19.54
CA ASN A 373 11.05 -18.79 -18.86
C ASN A 373 10.04 -19.02 -17.74
N THR A 374 9.70 -20.29 -17.51
CA THR A 374 8.87 -20.73 -16.38
C THR A 374 9.60 -21.82 -15.61
N PRO A 375 10.01 -21.59 -14.35
CA PRO A 375 9.90 -20.33 -13.59
C PRO A 375 10.85 -19.22 -14.09
N ILE A 376 10.53 -17.96 -13.78
CA ILE A 376 11.31 -16.77 -14.20
C ILE A 376 12.72 -16.83 -13.60
N ILE A 377 12.80 -17.14 -12.30
CA ILE A 377 14.06 -17.36 -11.58
C ILE A 377 14.29 -18.88 -11.47
N PRO A 378 15.51 -19.37 -11.69
CA PRO A 378 15.83 -20.79 -11.48
C PRO A 378 15.47 -21.27 -10.06
N GLU A 379 14.78 -22.41 -9.96
CA GLU A 379 14.31 -22.96 -8.67
C GLU A 379 15.45 -23.18 -7.66
N SER A 380 16.62 -23.60 -8.15
CA SER A 380 17.81 -23.81 -7.31
C SER A 380 18.20 -22.55 -6.53
N ILE A 381 18.08 -21.37 -7.15
CA ILE A 381 18.43 -20.09 -6.51
C ILE A 381 17.33 -19.70 -5.52
N ALA A 382 16.07 -19.88 -5.89
CA ALA A 382 14.94 -19.57 -5.02
C ALA A 382 14.97 -20.40 -3.73
N ASP A 383 15.22 -21.70 -3.84
CA ASP A 383 15.33 -22.57 -2.68
C ASP A 383 16.57 -22.24 -1.86
N GLN A 384 17.71 -21.95 -2.50
CA GLN A 384 18.93 -21.60 -1.78
C GLN A 384 18.78 -20.31 -0.96
N LEU A 385 18.14 -19.27 -1.51
CA LEU A 385 17.86 -18.03 -0.78
C LEU A 385 16.98 -18.30 0.46
N ARG A 386 15.93 -19.10 0.32
CA ARG A 386 15.05 -19.50 1.44
C ARG A 386 15.79 -20.34 2.48
N LEU A 387 16.68 -21.24 2.05
CA LEU A 387 17.52 -22.01 2.95
C LEU A 387 18.44 -21.11 3.76
N TRP A 388 19.11 -20.14 3.12
CA TRP A 388 19.97 -19.17 3.81
C TRP A 388 19.21 -18.32 4.83
N GLU A 389 17.99 -17.87 4.54
CA GLU A 389 17.12 -17.21 5.53
C GLU A 389 16.77 -18.16 6.69
N ALA A 390 16.39 -19.41 6.39
CA ALA A 390 16.03 -20.40 7.39
C ALA A 390 17.19 -20.78 8.32
N GLU A 391 18.44 -20.59 7.90
CA GLU A 391 19.61 -20.80 8.76
C GLU A 391 19.68 -19.83 9.93
N ASP A 392 19.22 -18.58 9.73
CA ASP A 392 19.20 -17.55 10.77
C ASP A 392 18.05 -17.78 11.76
N ARG A 393 16.96 -18.40 11.31
CA ARG A 393 15.77 -18.73 12.13
C ARG A 393 15.79 -20.13 12.75
N ARG A 394 16.96 -20.77 12.87
CA ARG A 394 17.07 -22.14 13.43
C ARG A 394 16.74 -22.23 14.93
N LEU A 395 16.85 -21.12 15.65
CA LEU A 395 16.64 -21.07 17.10
C LEU A 395 15.39 -20.26 17.42
N SER A 396 14.34 -20.91 17.91
CA SER A 396 13.17 -20.25 18.47
C SER A 396 13.33 -20.13 19.99
N LEU A 397 13.59 -18.94 20.48
CA LEU A 397 13.60 -18.66 21.92
C LEU A 397 12.16 -18.53 22.42
N SER A 398 11.78 -19.34 23.40
CA SER A 398 10.45 -19.29 24.01
C SER A 398 10.63 -19.06 25.51
N SER A 399 10.16 -17.91 26.00
CA SER A 399 10.13 -17.63 27.45
C SER A 399 9.07 -18.49 28.13
N GLY A 400 9.43 -19.12 29.23
CA GLY A 400 8.56 -20.06 29.93
C GLY A 400 9.19 -20.56 31.22
N TYR A 401 8.44 -21.42 31.90
CA TYR A 401 8.88 -22.02 33.15
C TYR A 401 9.18 -23.50 32.95
N PHE A 402 10.30 -23.90 33.54
CA PHE A 402 10.71 -25.29 33.56
C PHE A 402 10.29 -25.96 34.87
N TYR A 403 9.62 -27.09 34.75
CA TYR A 403 9.23 -27.96 35.86
C TYR A 403 10.02 -29.27 35.77
N ASP A 404 10.74 -29.56 36.84
CA ASP A 404 11.45 -30.80 37.10
C ASP A 404 10.95 -31.49 38.39
N ASP A 405 11.57 -32.62 38.73
CA ASP A 405 11.38 -33.34 40.01
C ASP A 405 9.93 -33.73 40.36
N PHE A 406 9.16 -34.19 39.37
CA PHE A 406 7.85 -34.78 39.63
C PHE A 406 7.96 -36.05 40.48
N ALA A 407 7.26 -36.06 41.63
CA ALA A 407 7.27 -37.15 42.61
C ALA A 407 6.88 -38.53 42.03
N SER A 408 6.05 -38.58 40.99
CA SER A 408 5.70 -39.82 40.30
C SER A 408 5.43 -39.60 38.81
N LEU A 409 5.56 -40.68 38.04
CA LEU A 409 5.22 -40.68 36.61
C LEU A 409 3.73 -40.42 36.36
N ALA A 410 2.86 -40.80 37.30
CA ALA A 410 1.44 -40.49 37.25
C ALA A 410 1.16 -39.00 37.48
N ALA A 411 1.89 -38.36 38.40
CA ALA A 411 1.80 -36.93 38.67
C ALA A 411 2.27 -36.10 37.46
N PHE A 412 3.38 -36.50 36.85
CA PHE A 412 3.88 -35.93 35.59
C PHE A 412 2.82 -36.01 34.48
N LYS A 413 2.28 -37.20 34.18
CA LYS A 413 1.27 -37.39 33.12
C LYS A 413 0.00 -36.56 33.34
N LYS A 414 -0.43 -36.36 34.60
CA LYS A 414 -1.56 -35.50 34.93
C LYS A 414 -1.27 -34.02 34.67
N ALA A 415 -0.07 -33.56 35.01
CA ALA A 415 0.36 -32.19 34.75
C ALA A 415 0.57 -31.92 33.25
N GLU A 416 1.18 -32.87 32.53
CA GLU A 416 1.36 -32.83 31.08
C GLU A 416 0.02 -32.76 30.34
N LYS A 417 -0.94 -33.60 30.73
CA LYS A 417 -2.28 -33.60 30.13
C LYS A 417 -2.98 -32.26 30.37
N TYR A 418 -2.95 -31.74 31.59
CA TYR A 418 -3.53 -30.44 31.91
C TYR A 418 -2.84 -29.29 31.15
N ALA A 419 -1.51 -29.31 31.03
CA ALA A 419 -0.76 -28.32 30.23
C ALA A 419 -1.15 -28.35 28.75
N ARG A 420 -1.39 -29.55 28.20
CA ARG A 420 -1.86 -29.76 26.83
C ARG A 420 -3.29 -29.26 26.63
N ASP A 421 -4.19 -29.57 27.56
CA ASP A 421 -5.60 -29.18 27.49
C ASP A 421 -5.79 -27.65 27.57
N VAL A 422 -4.91 -26.95 28.28
CA VAL A 422 -4.90 -25.48 28.40
C VAL A 422 -4.14 -24.78 27.26
N GLY A 423 -3.46 -25.54 26.40
CA GLY A 423 -2.62 -24.97 25.32
C GLY A 423 -1.35 -24.28 25.83
N ALA A 424 -0.90 -24.63 27.04
CA ALA A 424 0.26 -24.03 27.70
C ALA A 424 1.57 -24.81 27.49
N LEU A 425 1.50 -26.02 26.95
CA LEU A 425 2.64 -26.92 26.79
C LEU A 425 3.56 -26.47 25.64
N ILE A 426 4.84 -26.20 25.94
CA ILE A 426 5.86 -25.90 24.94
C ILE A 426 6.74 -27.14 24.69
N TYR A 427 7.17 -27.84 25.74
CA TYR A 427 7.99 -29.04 25.63
C TYR A 427 7.71 -30.02 26.77
N SER A 428 7.79 -31.32 26.49
CA SER A 428 7.68 -32.39 27.49
C SER A 428 8.61 -33.55 27.18
N ASP A 429 9.29 -34.07 28.19
CA ASP A 429 10.07 -35.31 28.13
C ASP A 429 9.61 -36.26 29.24
N ALA A 430 8.96 -37.36 28.84
CA ALA A 430 8.44 -38.36 29.78
C ALA A 430 9.54 -39.20 30.46
N THR A 431 10.72 -39.33 29.84
CA THR A 431 11.83 -40.12 30.39
C THR A 431 12.50 -39.38 31.55
N LYS A 432 12.75 -38.09 31.36
CA LYS A 432 13.35 -37.21 32.37
C LYS A 432 12.31 -36.53 33.27
N ARG A 433 11.01 -36.66 32.94
CA ARG A 433 9.89 -35.99 33.60
C ARG A 433 10.05 -34.47 33.55
N PHE A 434 10.47 -33.94 32.40
CA PHE A 434 10.61 -32.51 32.19
C PHE A 434 9.37 -31.95 31.52
N LEU A 435 8.94 -30.79 32.00
CA LEU A 435 7.80 -30.09 31.47
C LEU A 435 8.13 -28.60 31.36
N PHE A 436 8.08 -28.06 30.15
CA PHE A 436 8.28 -26.64 29.88
C PHE A 436 6.96 -26.04 29.40
N VAL A 437 6.52 -24.99 30.08
CA VAL A 437 5.23 -24.33 29.81
C VAL A 437 5.42 -22.85 29.60
N SER A 438 4.50 -22.25 28.84
CA SER A 438 4.50 -20.81 28.58
C SER A 438 4.28 -20.01 29.87
N GLU A 439 4.83 -18.79 29.90
CA GLU A 439 4.64 -17.83 31.00
C GLU A 439 3.16 -17.60 31.39
N PRO A 440 2.22 -17.36 30.46
CA PRO A 440 0.79 -17.25 30.80
C PRO A 440 0.20 -18.57 31.33
N GLY A 441 0.70 -19.71 30.86
CA GLY A 441 0.27 -21.04 31.30
C GLY A 441 0.76 -21.45 32.68
N HIS A 442 1.87 -20.87 33.15
CA HIS A 442 2.49 -21.19 34.45
C HIS A 442 1.54 -20.99 35.62
N GLN A 443 0.79 -19.88 35.64
CA GLN A 443 -0.12 -19.59 36.76
C GLN A 443 -1.22 -20.63 36.90
N LEU A 444 -1.77 -21.08 35.76
CA LEU A 444 -2.81 -22.10 35.71
C LEU A 444 -2.27 -23.47 36.12
N LEU A 445 -1.08 -23.82 35.62
CA LEU A 445 -0.42 -25.08 35.97
C LEU A 445 -0.06 -25.12 37.46
N ARG A 446 0.47 -24.02 38.01
CA ARG A 446 0.86 -23.91 39.43
C ARG A 446 -0.35 -24.04 40.36
N ARG A 447 -1.51 -23.47 40.01
CA ARG A 447 -2.76 -23.65 40.77
C ARG A 447 -3.22 -25.11 40.76
N TYR A 448 -3.21 -25.74 39.59
CA TYR A 448 -3.59 -27.15 39.43
C TYR A 448 -2.67 -28.09 40.22
N VAL A 449 -1.35 -27.87 40.15
CA VAL A 449 -0.35 -28.64 40.90
C VAL A 449 -0.53 -28.47 42.41
N LYS A 450 -0.80 -27.26 42.90
CA LYS A 450 -1.10 -27.04 44.33
C LYS A 450 -2.37 -27.76 44.77
N GLN A 451 -3.42 -27.80 43.96
CA GLN A 451 -4.71 -28.39 44.33
C GLN A 451 -4.74 -29.93 44.23
N HIS A 452 -4.09 -30.51 43.22
CA HIS A 452 -4.23 -31.92 42.88
C HIS A 452 -2.97 -32.77 43.11
N LEU A 453 -1.79 -32.18 43.27
CA LEU A 453 -0.53 -32.92 43.50
C LEU A 453 -0.01 -32.80 44.95
N SER A 454 -0.32 -31.71 45.68
CA SER A 454 0.18 -31.52 47.06
C SER A 454 -0.55 -32.36 48.13
N SER A 455 -1.72 -32.90 47.81
CA SER A 455 -2.57 -33.64 48.76
C SER A 455 -2.20 -35.12 48.93
N SER A 456 -1.19 -35.64 48.22
CA SER A 456 -0.86 -37.08 48.22
C SER A 456 0.48 -37.50 48.83
N SER A 457 1.41 -36.60 49.18
CA SER A 457 2.62 -36.97 49.94
C SER A 457 3.45 -35.75 50.35
N SER A 458 3.96 -35.81 51.57
CA SER A 458 4.88 -34.90 52.24
C SER A 458 6.04 -34.37 51.36
N SER A 459 6.21 -33.05 51.39
CA SER A 459 7.49 -32.33 51.32
C SER A 459 8.38 -32.60 50.10
N SER A 460 7.91 -32.34 48.89
CA SER A 460 8.80 -31.90 47.79
C SER A 460 8.19 -30.70 47.09
N THR A 461 8.76 -29.52 47.35
CA THR A 461 8.43 -28.30 46.61
C THR A 461 8.91 -28.48 45.18
N LEU A 462 7.97 -28.64 44.24
CA LEU A 462 8.28 -28.50 42.81
C LEU A 462 8.96 -27.14 42.61
N THR A 463 10.24 -27.16 42.27
CA THR A 463 11.00 -25.97 41.95
C THR A 463 10.70 -25.59 40.50
N SER A 464 9.99 -24.48 40.30
CA SER A 464 9.95 -23.85 38.98
C SER A 464 11.18 -22.98 38.85
N LYS A 465 12.04 -23.26 37.86
CA LYS A 465 13.16 -22.39 37.49
C LYS A 465 12.80 -21.56 36.26
#